data_AF-A0A7Y8IFP4-F1
#
_entry.id   AF-A0A7Y8IFP4-F1
#
_cell.length_a   1.000
_cell.length_b   1.000
_cell.length_c   1.000
_cell.angle_alpha   90.00
_cell.angle_beta   90.00
_cell.angle_gamma   90.00
#
_symmetry.space_group_name_H-M   'P 1'
#
loop_
_entity.id
_entity.type
_entity.pdbx_description
1 polymer ?
#
loop_
_entity_poly.entity_id
_entity_poly.type
_entity_poly.pdbx_seq_one_letter_code
_entity_poly.pdbx_strand_id
1 'polypeptide(L)' 'MGMLEEIQAKILRREYEFSKHAVDQSIVRGISVAEVEEAISGRIEVVEDYPDDKYGPSCLILGFTKAGRP' A
#
# COMPACT_ATOMS: atom_id res chain seq x y z
N MET A 1 10.96 -7.97 -13.16
CA MET A 1 10.75 -7.62 -11.74
C MET A 1 9.39 -8.15 -11.35
N GLY A 2 9.20 -8.62 -10.11
CA GLY A 2 7.89 -9.06 -9.67
C GLY A 2 6.98 -7.87 -9.35
N MET A 3 5.68 -8.14 -9.21
CA MET A 3 4.67 -7.10 -8.95
C MET A 3 4.95 -6.30 -7.68
N LEU A 4 5.37 -6.96 -6.59
CA LEU A 4 5.65 -6.30 -5.31
C LEU A 4 6.88 -5.39 -5.40
N GLU A 5 7.92 -5.80 -6.13
CA GLU A 5 9.09 -4.96 -6.35
C GLU A 5 8.75 -3.71 -7.17
N GLU A 6 7.82 -3.82 -8.13
CA GLU A 6 7.32 -2.66 -8.89
C GLU A 6 6.51 -1.70 -8.02
N ILE A 7 5.64 -2.22 -7.15
CA ILE A 7 4.90 -1.41 -6.16
C ILE A 7 5.87 -0.65 -5.27
N GLN A 8 6.87 -1.34 -4.70
CA GLN A 8 7.88 -0.71 -3.85
C GLN A 8 8.68 0.37 -4.60
N ALA A 9 9.06 0.10 -5.85
CA ALA A 9 9.74 1.08 -6.69
C ALA A 9 8.88 2.34 -6.91
N LYS A 10 7.57 2.18 -7.11
CA LYS A 10 6.63 3.30 -7.26
C LYS A 10 6.46 4.11 -5.97
N ILE A 11 6.35 3.44 -4.82
CA ILE A 11 6.32 4.11 -3.52
C ILE A 11 7.58 4.95 -3.30
N LEU A 12 8.77 4.38 -3.53
CA LEU A 12 10.05 5.09 -3.39
C LEU A 12 10.16 6.33 -4.30
N ARG A 13 9.55 6.29 -5.48
CA ARG A 13 9.52 7.40 -6.44
C ARG A 13 8.33 8.34 -6.24
N ARG A 14 7.44 8.06 -5.28
CA ARG A 14 6.17 8.76 -5.07
C ARG A 14 5.27 8.79 -6.31
N GLU A 15 5.27 7.70 -7.06
CA GLU A 15 4.42 7.47 -8.23
C GLU A 15 3.13 6.75 -7.82
N TYR A 16 2.37 7.35 -6.91
CA TYR A 16 1.09 6.82 -6.43
C TYR A 16 0.15 7.96 -6.07
N GLU A 17 -1.14 7.64 -5.99
CA GLU A 17 -2.17 8.57 -5.52
C GLU A 17 -3.08 7.90 -4.50
N PHE A 18 -3.69 8.70 -3.65
CA PHE A 18 -4.74 8.24 -2.75
C PHE A 18 -6.10 8.62 -3.30
N SER A 19 -7.05 7.69 -3.26
CA SER A 19 -8.46 8.04 -3.42
C SER A 19 -8.92 8.91 -2.25
N LYS A 20 -9.98 9.71 -2.46
CA LYS A 20 -10.59 10.50 -1.37
C LYS A 20 -10.94 9.65 -0.15
N HIS A 21 -11.53 8.48 -0.38
CA HIS A 21 -11.91 7.57 0.71
C HIS A 21 -10.69 7.09 1.51
N ALA A 22 -9.57 6.79 0.86
CA ALA A 22 -8.34 6.38 1.54
C ALA A 22 -7.78 7.50 2.43
N VAL A 23 -7.83 8.76 1.96
CA VAL A 23 -7.43 9.93 2.75
C VAL A 23 -8.36 10.14 3.95
N ASP A 24 -9.68 10.05 3.76
CA ASP A 24 -10.65 10.19 4.85
C ASP A 24 -10.42 9.12 5.94
N GLN A 25 -10.18 7.87 5.53
CA GLN A 25 -9.90 6.76 6.46
C GLN A 25 -8.56 6.92 7.18
N SER A 26 -7.51 7.41 6.52
CA SER A 26 -6.21 7.59 7.16
C SER A 26 -6.26 8.64 8.27
N ILE A 27 -7.01 9.73 8.06
CA ILE A 27 -7.23 10.77 9.08
C ILE A 27 -7.96 10.18 10.30
N VAL A 28 -9.08 9.48 10.08
CA VAL A 28 -9.88 8.89 11.17
C VAL A 28 -9.07 7.87 11.98
N ARG A 29 -8.17 7.12 11.33
CA ARG A 29 -7.34 6.08 11.96
C ARG A 29 -5.99 6.61 12.48
N GLY A 30 -5.69 7.89 12.30
CA GLY A 30 -4.39 8.47 12.65
C GLY A 30 -3.23 7.73 11.96
N ILE A 31 -3.35 7.50 10.65
CA ILE A 31 -2.32 6.88 9.82
C ILE A 31 -1.71 7.96 8.94
N SER A 32 -0.41 8.21 9.12
CA SER A 32 0.32 9.16 8.28
C SER A 32 0.75 8.55 6.96
N VAL A 33 0.97 9.39 5.94
CA VAL A 33 1.56 8.95 4.66
C VAL A 33 2.93 8.30 4.87
N ALA A 34 3.73 8.81 5.82
CA ALA A 34 5.03 8.26 6.14
C ALA A 34 4.95 6.82 6.70
N GLU A 35 3.94 6.52 7.52
CA GLU A 35 3.72 5.14 8.00
C GLU A 35 3.32 4.20 6.86
N VAL A 36 2.49 4.65 5.92
CA VAL A 36 2.14 3.87 4.72
C VAL A 36 3.39 3.62 3.86
N GLU A 37 4.18 4.66 3.58
CA GLU A 37 5.43 4.54 2.81
C GLU A 37 6.43 3.61 3.53
N GLU A 38 6.57 3.70 4.85
CA GLU A 38 7.46 2.83 5.63
C GLU A 38 6.99 1.37 5.60
N ALA A 39 5.70 1.12 5.81
CA ALA A 39 5.13 -0.23 5.82
C ALA A 39 5.31 -0.93 4.46
N ILE A 40 5.11 -0.20 3.35
CA ILE A 40 5.26 -0.78 2.00
C ILE A 40 6.73 -0.96 1.62
N SER A 41 7.62 -0.07 2.08
CA SER A 41 9.07 -0.17 1.82
C SER A 41 9.74 -1.34 2.56
N GLY A 42 9.06 -1.91 3.56
CA GLY A 42 9.53 -3.06 4.33
C GLY A 42 9.26 -4.41 3.65
N ARG A 43 9.08 -5.45 4.47
CA ARG A 43 8.59 -6.74 3.99
C ARG A 43 7.07 -6.63 3.80
N ILE A 44 6.61 -6.98 2.60
CA ILE A 44 5.19 -7.02 2.26
C ILE A 44 4.79 -8.38 1.71
N GLU A 45 3.52 -8.72 1.85
CA GLU A 45 2.91 -9.92 1.27
C GLU A 45 1.55 -9.59 0.65
N VAL A 46 1.22 -10.27 -0.45
CA VAL A 46 -0.13 -10.23 -1.01
C VAL A 46 -1.00 -11.16 -0.18
N VAL A 47 -2.05 -10.62 0.44
CA VAL A 47 -3.02 -11.42 1.21
C VAL A 47 -4.26 -11.74 0.39
N GLU A 48 -4.59 -10.91 -0.61
CA GLU A 48 -5.67 -11.15 -1.56
C GLU A 48 -5.26 -10.66 -2.95
N ASP A 49 -5.57 -11.44 -3.97
CA ASP A 49 -5.26 -11.13 -5.38
C ASP A 49 -6.55 -11.12 -6.20
N TYR A 50 -6.77 -10.02 -6.93
CA TYR A 50 -8.00 -9.75 -7.67
C TYR A 50 -7.69 -9.40 -9.14
N PRO A 51 -7.23 -10.38 -9.95
CA PRO A 51 -6.83 -10.14 -11.33
C PRO A 51 -7.98 -9.67 -12.24
N ASP A 52 -9.23 -10.05 -11.91
CA ASP A 52 -10.42 -9.81 -12.72
C ASP A 52 -11.43 -8.83 -12.07
N ASP A 53 -10.97 -7.97 -11.15
CA ASP A 53 -11.85 -7.01 -10.48
C ASP A 53 -12.51 -6.05 -11.48
N LYS A 54 -13.71 -5.56 -11.13
CA LYS A 54 -14.61 -4.76 -11.98
C LYS A 54 -13.94 -3.53 -12.58
N TYR A 55 -12.95 -2.96 -11.89
CA TYR A 55 -12.25 -1.74 -12.30
C TYR A 55 -10.84 -1.99 -12.84
N GLY A 56 -10.47 -3.26 -13.06
CA GLY A 56 -9.15 -3.70 -13.48
C GLY A 56 -8.40 -4.46 -12.37
N PRO A 57 -7.28 -5.12 -12.70
CA PRO A 57 -6.53 -5.94 -11.75
C PRO A 57 -6.13 -5.16 -10.49
N SER A 58 -6.39 -5.74 -9.32
CA SER A 58 -6.04 -5.16 -8.03
C SER A 58 -5.55 -6.24 -7.05
N CYS A 59 -4.92 -5.83 -5.94
CA CYS A 59 -4.52 -6.76 -4.87
C CYS A 59 -4.53 -6.04 -3.52
N LEU A 60 -4.64 -6.82 -2.44
CA LEU A 60 -4.46 -6.35 -1.07
C LEU A 60 -3.08 -6.80 -0.57
N ILE A 61 -2.28 -5.83 -0.12
CA ILE A 61 -0.96 -6.08 0.46
C ILE A 61 -0.96 -5.78 1.96
N LEU A 62 -0.25 -6.60 2.73
CA LEU A 62 0.05 -6.38 4.13
C LEU A 62 1.52 -6.01 4.27
N GLY A 63 1.80 -4.93 5.01
CA GLY A 63 3.13 -4.50 5.40
C GLY A 63 3.13 -4.05 6.86
N PHE A 64 4.31 -3.80 7.41
CA PHE A 64 4.45 -3.35 8.79
C PHE A 64 5.46 -2.22 8.89
N THR A 65 5.14 -1.20 9.68
CA THR A 65 6.10 -0.17 10.09
C THR A 65 7.24 -0.78 10.90
N LYS A 66 8.33 -0.03 11.13
CA LYS A 66 9.41 -0.51 12.01
C LYS A 66 8.95 -0.73 13.45
N ALA A 67 7.89 -0.04 13.86
CA ALA A 67 7.26 -0.21 15.17
C ALA A 67 6.30 -1.41 15.22
N GLY A 68 6.13 -2.16 14.13
CA GLY A 68 5.24 -3.32 14.05
C GLY A 68 3.76 -2.97 13.88
N ARG A 69 3.45 -1.72 13.50
CA ARG A 69 2.07 -1.32 13.17
C ARG A 69 1.73 -1.86 11.76
N PRO A 70 0.64 -2.62 11.59
CA PRO A 70 0.13 -3.00 10.28
C PRO A 70 -0.59 -1.84 9.57
#